data_AF-A0A948HWF1-F1
#
_entry.id   AF-A0A948HWF1-F1
#
_cell.length_a   1.000
_cell.length_b   1.000
_cell.length_c   1.000
_cell.angle_alpha   90.00
_cell.angle_beta   90.00
_cell.angle_gamma   90.00
#
_symmetry.space_group_name_H-M   'P 1'
#
loop_
_entity.id
_entity.type
_entity.pdbx_description
1 polymer ?
#
loop_
_entity_poly.entity_id
_entity_poly.type
_entity_poly.pdbx_seq_one_letter_code
_entity_poly.pdbx_strand_id
1 'polypeptide(L)' 'MDSIHIDGLQVTPKSILIYEELIKMELLQSDESTVFPKKANTLSYAFSKDGISMGYYKILSSVASETQGLKLFILHKQ' A
#
# COMPACT_ATOMS: atom_id res chain seq x y z
N MET A 1 11.21 12.46 6.53
CA MET A 1 9.94 11.71 6.51
C MET A 1 9.88 11.05 5.16
N ASP A 2 9.87 9.73 5.13
CA ASP A 2 9.89 8.97 3.88
C ASP A 2 8.59 9.24 3.11
N SER A 3 8.71 9.57 1.83
CA SER A 3 7.60 9.90 0.96
C SER A 3 7.20 8.67 0.15
N ILE A 4 6.15 7.97 0.61
CA ILE A 4 5.59 6.83 -0.11
C ILE A 4 4.58 7.35 -1.13
N HIS A 5 4.71 6.90 -2.38
CA HIS A 5 3.69 7.11 -3.39
C HIS A 5 3.20 5.77 -3.95
N ILE A 6 1.90 5.67 -4.13
CA ILE A 6 1.22 4.51 -4.70
C ILE A 6 0.44 5.02 -5.91
N ASP A 7 0.80 4.56 -7.11
CA ASP A 7 0.29 5.09 -8.38
C ASP A 7 0.39 6.63 -8.49
N GLY A 8 1.44 7.22 -7.92
CA GLY A 8 1.66 8.66 -7.90
C GLY A 8 0.85 9.42 -6.85
N LEU A 9 -0.07 8.77 -6.12
CA LEU A 9 -0.71 9.36 -4.95
C LEU A 9 0.25 9.31 -3.77
N GLN A 10 0.48 10.46 -3.12
CA GLN A 10 1.25 10.49 -1.87
C GLN A 10 0.44 9.83 -0.74
N VAL A 11 1.03 8.83 -0.10
CA VAL A 11 0.38 8.04 0.96
C VAL A 11 1.17 8.17 2.25
N THR A 12 0.47 8.42 3.35
CA THR A 12 1.07 8.48 4.69
C THR A 12 0.57 7.30 5.52
N PRO A 13 1.22 6.13 5.43
CA PRO A 13 0.85 4.98 6.24
C PRO A 13 1.07 5.25 7.72
N LYS A 14 0.26 4.64 8.59
CA LYS A 14 0.53 4.61 10.03
C LYS A 14 1.73 3.76 10.38
N SER A 15 1.90 2.66 9.65
CA SER A 15 3.04 1.77 9.76
C SER A 15 3.35 1.21 8.38
N ILE A 16 4.63 1.07 8.04
CA ILE A 16 5.06 0.41 6.82
C ILE A 16 6.32 -0.42 7.11
N LEU A 17 6.29 -1.68 6.66
CA LEU A 17 7.42 -2.58 6.66
C LEU A 17 7.65 -3.05 5.23
N ILE A 18 8.87 -2.87 4.75
CA ILE A 18 9.26 -3.18 3.39
C ILE A 18 10.34 -4.25 3.43
N TYR A 19 10.07 -5.35 2.75
CA TYR A 19 11.01 -6.42 2.43
C TYR A 19 11.22 -6.44 0.90
N GLU A 20 12.18 -7.24 0.43
CA GLU A 20 12.55 -7.30 -0.99
C GLU A 20 11.36 -7.54 -1.93
N GLU A 21 10.47 -8.47 -1.56
CA GLU A 21 9.33 -8.90 -2.36
C GLU A 21 7.96 -8.67 -1.67
N LEU A 22 7.96 -8.15 -0.44
CA LEU A 22 6.76 -8.03 0.40
C LEU A 22 6.68 -6.66 1.05
N ILE A 23 5.51 -6.01 1.00
CA ILE A 23 5.21 -4.81 1.77
C ILE A 23 4.06 -5.10 2.72
N LYS A 24 4.20 -4.73 3.99
CA LYS A 24 3.12 -4.68 4.95
C LYS A 24 2.87 -3.21 5.29
N MET A 25 1.66 -2.74 5.13
CA MET A 25 1.33 -1.35 5.46
C MET A 25 -0.01 -1.23 6.15
N GLU A 26 -0.07 -0.35 7.15
CA GLU A 26 -1.31 0.00 7.83
C GLU A 26 -1.77 1.39 7.38
N LEU A 27 -3.03 1.45 6.94
CA LEU A 27 -3.70 2.68 6.52
C LEU A 27 -5.01 2.85 7.27
N LEU A 28 -5.52 4.08 7.29
CA LEU A 28 -6.89 4.33 7.71
C LEU A 28 -7.84 3.63 6.75
N GLN A 29 -8.89 3.02 7.30
CA GLN A 29 -9.92 2.36 6.50
C GLN A 29 -10.61 3.33 5.53
N SER A 30 -10.69 4.62 5.89
CA SER A 30 -11.19 5.69 5.01
C SER A 30 -10.37 5.88 3.75
N ASP A 31 -9.06 5.57 3.81
CA ASP A 31 -8.12 5.86 2.73
C ASP A 31 -8.02 4.69 1.74
N GLU A 32 -8.56 3.52 2.10
CA GLU A 32 -8.50 2.30 1.29
C GLU A 32 -8.97 2.53 -0.14
N SER A 33 -10.15 3.12 -0.32
CA SER A 33 -10.74 3.28 -1.66
C SER A 33 -10.01 4.31 -2.52
N THR A 34 -9.23 5.18 -1.89
CA THR A 34 -8.44 6.23 -2.55
C THR A 34 -7.06 5.71 -2.94
N VAL A 35 -6.41 4.97 -2.03
CA VAL A 35 -5.07 4.41 -2.23
C VAL A 35 -5.10 3.14 -3.08
N PHE A 36 -6.11 2.30 -2.85
CA PHE A 36 -6.33 1.02 -3.53
C PHE A 36 -7.72 0.97 -4.16
N PRO A 37 -8.00 1.82 -5.16
CA PRO A 37 -9.28 1.80 -5.85
C PRO A 37 -9.50 0.43 -6.51
N LYS A 38 -10.74 -0.05 -6.54
CA LYS A 38 -11.10 -1.28 -7.24
C LYS A 38 -10.85 -1.12 -8.75
N LYS A 39 -9.72 -1.62 -9.23
CA LYS A 39 -9.37 -1.66 -10.65
C LYS A 39 -9.91 -2.95 -11.27
N ALA A 40 -10.72 -2.82 -12.32
CA ALA A 40 -11.30 -3.97 -13.02
C ALA A 40 -10.24 -4.85 -13.74
N ASN A 41 -9.15 -4.23 -14.19
CA ASN A 41 -8.21 -4.85 -15.14
C ASN A 41 -6.76 -4.96 -14.64
N THR A 42 -6.42 -4.36 -13.49
CA THR A 42 -5.03 -4.30 -13.00
C THR A 42 -5.02 -4.46 -11.50
N LEU A 43 -4.56 -5.62 -11.01
CA LEU A 43 -4.48 -5.89 -9.57
C LEU A 43 -3.18 -5.36 -8.92
N SER A 44 -2.39 -4.61 -9.66
CA SER A 44 -1.12 -4.06 -9.21
C SER A 44 -1.11 -2.53 -9.15
N TYR A 45 -0.23 -2.06 -8.27
CA TYR A 45 -0.05 -0.67 -7.89
C TYR A 45 1.45 -0.35 -7.97
N ALA A 46 1.81 0.75 -8.63
CA ALA A 46 3.18 1.20 -8.71
C ALA A 46 3.59 1.83 -7.39
N PHE A 47 4.63 1.30 -6.74
CA PHE A 47 5.18 1.85 -5.51
C PHE A 47 6.43 2.65 -5.79
N SER A 48 6.54 3.81 -5.17
CA SER A 48 7.80 4.54 -5.04
C SER A 48 7.99 5.05 -3.62
N LYS A 49 9.26 5.09 -3.21
CA LYS A 49 9.68 5.62 -1.92
C LYS A 49 10.78 6.65 -2.18
N ASP A 50 10.57 7.88 -1.71
CA ASP A 50 11.55 8.96 -1.86
C ASP A 50 11.96 9.22 -3.32
N GLY A 51 10.99 9.10 -4.23
CA GLY A 51 11.19 9.24 -5.67
C GLY A 51 11.82 8.03 -6.35
N ILE A 52 12.23 6.99 -5.60
CA ILE A 52 12.79 5.75 -6.14
C ILE A 52 11.65 4.77 -6.41
N SER A 53 11.54 4.32 -7.66
CA SER A 53 10.58 3.27 -8.03
C SER A 53 10.97 1.94 -7.37
N MET A 54 10.02 1.35 -6.64
CA MET A 54 10.16 0.04 -6.00
C MET A 54 9.59 -1.09 -6.86
N GLY A 55 8.89 -0.74 -7.94
CA GLY A 55 8.21 -1.68 -8.83
C GLY A 55 6.71 -1.75 -8.58
N TYR A 56 6.09 -2.80 -9.13
CA TYR A 56 4.65 -3.02 -9.06
C TYR A 56 4.33 -4.06 -7.99
N TYR A 57 3.35 -3.76 -7.15
CA TYR A 57 2.92 -4.64 -6.06
C TYR A 57 1.43 -4.94 -6.20
N LYS A 58 1.05 -6.20 -5.98
CA LYS A 58 -0.35 -6.62 -5.87
C LYS A 58 -0.74 -6.80 -4.41
N ILE A 59 -1.99 -6.49 -4.07
CA ILE A 59 -2.52 -6.78 -2.74
C ILE A 59 -2.76 -8.30 -2.66
N LEU A 60 -2.07 -8.97 -1.74
CA LEU A 60 -2.32 -10.38 -1.41
C LEU A 60 -3.49 -10.53 -0.44
N SER A 61 -3.54 -9.67 0.58
CA SER A 61 -4.61 -9.68 1.57
C SER A 61 -4.79 -8.31 2.20
N SER A 62 -6.01 -8.05 2.67
CA SER A 62 -6.35 -6.86 3.45
C SER A 62 -7.18 -7.30 4.65
N VAL A 63 -6.71 -7.05 5.87
CA VAL A 63 -7.39 -7.44 7.10
C VAL A 63 -7.60 -6.23 8.00
N ALA A 64 -8.66 -6.22 8.80
CA ALA A 64 -8.82 -5.21 9.83
C ALA A 64 -7.62 -5.30 10.80
N SER A 65 -7.02 -4.16 11.14
CA SER A 65 -5.98 -4.12 12.17
C SER A 65 -6.62 -4.27 13.55
N GLU A 66 -5.83 -4.65 14.55
CA GLU A 66 -6.26 -4.69 15.95
C GLU A 66 -6.64 -3.28 16.46
N THR A 67 -6.13 -2.24 15.80
CA THR A 67 -6.48 -0.84 16.07
C THR A 67 -7.73 -0.44 15.27
N GLN A 68 -8.75 0.04 15.97
CA GLN A 68 -10.01 0.47 15.37
C GLN A 68 -9.79 1.55 14.30
N GLY A 69 -10.37 1.35 13.11
CA GLY A 69 -10.26 2.29 12.00
C GLY A 69 -9.00 2.15 11.14
N LEU A 70 -8.12 1.18 11.44
CA LEU A 70 -6.98 0.84 10.59
C LEU A 70 -7.19 -0.48 9.86
N LYS A 71 -6.58 -0.59 8.68
CA LYS A 71 -6.54 -1.79 7.87
C LYS A 71 -5.11 -2.12 7.49
N LEU A 72 -4.73 -3.37 7.69
CA LEU A 72 -3.43 -3.90 7.30
C LEU A 72 -3.53 -4.47 5.88
N PHE A 73 -2.68 -3.96 4.99
CA PHE A 73 -2.50 -4.44 3.64
C PHE A 73 -1.19 -5.20 3.54
N ILE A 74 -1.27 -6.41 3.00
CA ILE A 74 -0.10 -7.22 2.64
C ILE A 74 0.00 -7.20 1.12
N LEU A 75 1.09 -6.67 0.61
CA LEU A 75 1.37 -6.58 -0.82
C LEU A 75 2.59 -7.41 -1.19
N HIS A 76 2.57 -7.97 -2.39
CA HIS A 76 3.67 -8.76 -2.95
C HIS A 76 4.06 -8.20 -4.31
N LYS A 77 5.36 -8.14 -4.57
CA LYS A 77 5.90 -7.63 -5.83
C LYS A 77 5.47 -8.54 -6.99
N GLN A 78 5.21 -7.96 -8.17
CA GLN A 78 4.86 -8.73 -9.37
C GLN A 78 6.08 -9.18 -10.16
#